data_AF-A0A939UDZ7-F1
#
_entry.id   AF-A0A939UDZ7-F1
#
_cell.length_a   1.000
_cell.length_b   1.000
_cell.length_c   1.000
_cell.angle_alpha   90.00
_cell.angle_beta   90.00
_cell.angle_gamma   90.00
#
_symmetry.space_group_name_H-M   'P 1'
#
loop_
_entity.id
_entity.type
_entity.pdbx_description
1 polymer ?
#
loop_
_entity_poly.entity_id
_entity_poly.type
_entity_poly.pdbx_seq_one_letter_code
_entity_poly.pdbx_strand_id
1 'polypeptide(L)'
;MKDMIENLPVKIQSLVSGKKYTCDDMGKSQAKVLMFDDCVLKIEKASAKNDETVSMMRWLEGKLPVPKVIAFEKDDENQYLLMSRVTGKMSCDDYYMSRPKELCELLAQALKLLWSVDISDCPRKITLDDELAEARYRVENNLIDVDDAEPETYGPDGFENPKALLEWLENNRPERELVLSHGDFCLPNVFIDNGKLSGLIDLGDTAVNDKWLDIALCYRSLKHNADGTWGKKIYEGFNPELLFEALGIEPDWEKIRYYILLDELF
;
A
#
# COMPACT_ATOMS: atom_id res chain seq x y z
N MET A 1 -14.22 7.10 25.98
CA MET A 1 -14.42 7.68 24.63
C MET A 1 -14.26 9.21 24.58
N LYS A 2 -14.62 9.98 25.62
CA LYS A 2 -14.30 11.43 25.71
C LYS A 2 -12.80 11.72 25.85
N ASP A 3 -12.06 10.89 26.57
CA ASP A 3 -10.64 11.14 26.90
C ASP A 3 -9.69 11.19 25.69
N MET A 4 -10.04 10.61 24.55
CA MET A 4 -9.08 10.54 23.44
C MET A 4 -8.90 11.87 22.72
N ILE A 5 -9.99 12.61 22.46
CA ILE A 5 -9.92 13.92 21.80
C ILE A 5 -9.28 14.97 22.72
N GLU A 6 -9.49 14.84 24.04
CA GLU A 6 -8.95 15.77 25.04
C GLU A 6 -7.41 15.75 25.11
N ASN A 7 -6.80 14.61 24.77
CA ASN A 7 -5.34 14.43 24.76
C ASN A 7 -4.69 14.68 23.39
N LEU A 8 -5.44 15.11 22.36
CA LEU A 8 -4.87 15.43 21.06
C LEU A 8 -4.15 16.79 21.07
N PRO A 9 -3.16 17.00 20.19
CA PRO A 9 -2.56 18.32 19.98
C PRO A 9 -3.63 19.39 19.70
N VAL A 10 -3.45 20.59 20.27
CA VAL A 10 -4.45 21.68 20.28
C VAL A 10 -5.02 21.96 18.89
N LYS A 11 -4.18 21.97 17.86
CA LYS A 11 -4.63 22.20 16.48
C LYS A 11 -5.54 21.09 15.98
N ILE A 12 -5.16 19.82 16.17
CA ILE A 12 -5.99 18.66 15.78
C ILE A 12 -7.30 18.67 16.56
N GLN A 13 -7.22 18.88 17.88
CA GLN A 13 -8.39 18.96 18.76
C GLN A 13 -9.39 20.03 18.27
N SER A 14 -8.91 21.22 17.89
CA SER A 14 -9.77 22.29 17.39
C SER A 14 -10.53 21.94 16.10
N LEU A 15 -9.99 21.02 15.29
CA LEU A 15 -10.57 20.58 14.01
C LEU A 15 -11.57 19.43 14.15
N VAL A 16 -11.47 18.65 15.23
CA VAL A 16 -12.28 17.43 15.41
C VAL A 16 -13.20 17.46 16.64
N SER A 17 -13.07 18.47 17.51
CA SER A 17 -13.90 18.58 18.71
C SER A 17 -15.40 18.64 18.36
N GLY A 18 -16.19 17.84 19.06
CA GLY A 18 -17.64 17.71 18.83
C GLY A 18 -18.05 16.82 17.65
N LYS A 19 -17.11 16.36 16.81
CA LYS A 19 -17.40 15.40 15.74
C LYS A 19 -17.57 13.99 16.30
N LYS A 20 -18.47 13.22 15.69
CA LYS A 20 -18.58 11.78 15.95
C LYS A 20 -17.50 11.04 15.18
N TYR A 21 -16.97 9.97 15.77
CA TYR A 21 -15.99 9.12 15.11
C TYR A 21 -16.19 7.64 15.46
N THR A 22 -15.67 6.78 14.61
CA THR A 22 -15.43 5.37 14.89
C THR A 22 -13.92 5.11 14.96
N CYS A 23 -13.50 4.16 15.78
CA CYS A 23 -12.12 3.66 15.73
C CYS A 23 -12.04 2.53 14.72
N ASP A 24 -10.96 2.52 13.95
CA ASP A 24 -10.56 1.38 13.15
C ASP A 24 -9.21 0.87 13.65
N ASP A 25 -9.18 -0.41 14.01
CA ASP A 25 -7.99 -1.15 14.44
C ASP A 25 -7.59 -2.20 13.37
N MET A 26 -8.16 -2.16 12.14
CA MET A 26 -8.00 -3.18 11.10
C MET A 26 -6.64 -3.18 10.35
N GLY A 27 -5.59 -2.56 10.90
CA GLY A 27 -4.26 -2.54 10.30
C GLY A 27 -3.25 -3.44 11.03
N LYS A 28 -2.29 -4.03 10.31
CA LYS A 28 -1.11 -4.70 10.91
C LYS A 28 -0.17 -3.71 11.63
N SER A 29 -0.34 -2.40 11.41
CA SER A 29 0.44 -1.36 12.08
C SER A 29 -0.10 -1.07 13.49
N GLN A 30 0.78 -0.70 14.43
CA GLN A 30 0.40 -0.22 15.77
C GLN A 30 -0.31 1.16 15.75
N ALA A 31 -0.77 1.63 14.58
CA ALA A 31 -1.40 2.91 14.40
C ALA A 31 -2.85 2.87 14.86
N LYS A 32 -3.32 3.96 15.46
CA LYS A 32 -4.71 4.16 15.82
C LYS A 32 -5.38 5.06 14.80
N VAL A 33 -6.50 4.60 14.22
CA VAL A 33 -7.22 5.34 13.18
C VAL A 33 -8.60 5.77 13.70
N LEU A 34 -8.86 7.07 13.70
CA LEU A 34 -10.17 7.64 13.98
C LEU A 34 -10.80 8.10 12.68
N MET A 35 -11.96 7.55 12.38
CA MET A 35 -12.74 7.88 11.19
C MET A 35 -13.87 8.83 11.57
N PHE A 36 -13.83 10.04 11.03
CA PHE A 36 -14.92 11.01 11.07
C PHE A 36 -15.68 10.99 9.72
N ASP A 37 -16.79 11.72 9.64
CA ASP A 37 -17.61 11.80 8.42
C ASP A 37 -16.83 12.40 7.24
N ASP A 38 -15.97 13.39 7.49
CA ASP A 38 -15.25 14.18 6.47
C ASP A 38 -13.72 14.03 6.51
N CYS A 39 -13.16 13.46 7.59
CA CYS A 39 -11.72 13.29 7.76
C CYS A 39 -11.35 11.99 8.47
N VAL A 40 -10.07 11.65 8.38
CA VAL A 40 -9.46 10.52 9.08
C VAL A 40 -8.25 11.05 9.86
N LEU A 41 -8.13 10.65 11.12
CA LEU A 41 -6.95 10.93 11.95
C LEU A 41 -6.19 9.62 12.17
N LYS A 42 -4.96 9.55 11.67
CA LYS A 42 -4.01 8.46 11.97
C LYS A 42 -3.06 8.95 13.07
N ILE A 43 -2.92 8.14 14.13
CA ILE A 43 -2.02 8.39 15.26
C ILE A 43 -1.05 7.22 15.34
N GLU A 44 0.24 7.50 15.30
CA GLU A 44 1.30 6.49 15.30
C GLU A 44 2.54 7.00 16.03
N LYS A 45 3.43 6.10 16.44
CA LYS A 45 4.69 6.50 17.10
C LYS A 45 5.51 7.40 16.18
N ALA A 46 6.14 8.41 16.78
CA ALA A 46 6.96 9.35 16.04
C ALA A 46 8.13 8.64 15.33
N SER A 47 8.23 8.80 14.01
CA SER A 47 9.33 8.26 13.19
C SER A 47 9.65 9.17 12.02
N ALA A 48 10.88 9.07 11.49
CA ALA A 48 11.29 9.79 10.29
C ALA A 48 10.48 9.35 9.04
N LYS A 49 10.14 8.05 8.94
CA LYS A 49 9.33 7.49 7.84
C LYS A 49 7.99 8.23 7.71
N ASN A 50 7.33 8.54 8.82
CA ASN A 50 6.04 9.21 8.80
C ASN A 50 6.14 10.68 8.33
N ASP A 51 7.28 11.35 8.55
CA ASP A 51 7.51 12.69 8.00
C ASP A 51 7.64 12.67 6.48
N GLU A 52 8.34 11.66 5.97
CA GLU A 52 8.47 11.41 4.54
C GLU A 52 7.10 11.10 3.92
N THR A 53 6.25 10.30 4.57
CA THR A 53 4.87 10.04 4.16
C THR A 53 4.08 11.35 4.01
N VAL A 54 4.15 12.24 5.00
CA VAL A 54 3.44 13.54 4.93
C VAL A 54 3.99 14.44 3.83
N SER A 55 5.32 14.43 3.63
CA SER A 55 5.96 15.14 2.52
C SER A 55 5.48 14.61 1.16
N MET A 56 5.42 13.29 1.01
CA MET A 56 4.94 12.62 -0.19
C MET A 56 3.47 12.94 -0.47
N MET A 57 2.59 12.85 0.55
CA MET A 57 1.18 13.19 0.40
C MET A 57 0.96 14.64 -0.04
N ARG A 58 1.75 15.59 0.49
CA ARG A 58 1.71 17.00 0.06
C ARG A 58 2.21 17.18 -1.37
N TRP A 59 3.25 16.44 -1.77
CA TRP A 59 3.77 16.47 -3.14
C TRP A 59 2.79 15.87 -4.16
N LEU A 60 2.01 14.87 -3.76
CA LEU A 60 0.98 14.24 -4.59
C LEU A 60 -0.30 15.08 -4.73
N GLU A 61 -0.50 16.10 -3.88
CA GLU A 61 -1.69 16.94 -3.94
C GLU A 61 -1.77 17.66 -5.29
N GLY A 62 -2.86 17.41 -6.02
CA GLY A 62 -3.07 17.95 -7.36
C GLY A 62 -2.43 17.13 -8.48
N LYS A 63 -1.62 16.11 -8.17
CA LYS A 63 -1.07 15.14 -9.13
C LYS A 63 -1.93 13.89 -9.25
N LEU A 64 -2.39 13.36 -8.10
CA LEU A 64 -3.23 12.15 -8.02
C LEU A 64 -4.39 12.35 -7.04
N PRO A 65 -5.48 11.57 -7.16
CA PRO A 65 -6.50 11.51 -6.13
C PRO A 65 -5.92 10.81 -4.89
N VAL A 66 -5.50 11.60 -3.91
CA VAL A 66 -4.98 11.13 -2.61
C VAL A 66 -5.62 11.92 -1.47
N PRO A 67 -5.65 11.40 -0.23
CA PRO A 67 -6.07 12.18 0.93
C PRO A 67 -5.24 13.46 1.06
N LYS A 68 -5.91 14.59 1.24
CA LYS A 68 -5.27 15.88 1.51
C LYS A 68 -4.86 15.96 2.97
N VAL A 69 -3.61 16.36 3.24
CA VAL A 69 -3.14 16.63 4.60
C VAL A 69 -3.81 17.90 5.13
N ILE A 70 -4.73 17.74 6.09
CA ILE A 70 -5.43 18.86 6.74
C ILE A 70 -4.55 19.46 7.85
N ALA A 71 -4.00 18.59 8.70
CA ALA A 71 -3.08 18.98 9.76
C ALA A 71 -2.13 17.82 10.08
N PHE A 72 -0.91 18.19 10.46
CA PHE A 72 0.10 17.26 10.94
C PHE A 72 0.80 17.87 12.15
N GLU A 73 0.73 17.18 13.28
CA GLU A 73 1.30 17.61 14.55
C GLU A 73 2.08 16.46 15.18
N LYS A 74 2.95 16.78 16.16
CA LYS A 74 3.75 15.79 16.88
C LYS A 74 3.87 16.17 18.35
N ASP A 75 4.05 15.15 19.17
CA ASP A 75 4.61 15.28 20.52
C ASP A 75 5.85 14.37 20.66
N ASP A 76 6.33 14.17 21.88
CA ASP A 76 7.53 13.38 22.16
C ASP A 76 7.35 11.88 21.84
N GLU A 77 6.12 11.39 21.77
CA GLU A 77 5.81 9.97 21.57
C GLU A 77 5.20 9.67 20.21
N ASN A 78 4.33 10.56 19.72
CA ASN A 78 3.42 10.30 18.60
C ASN A 78 3.42 11.40 17.53
N GLN A 79 3.06 10.98 16.32
CA GLN A 79 2.68 11.80 15.18
C GLN A 79 1.16 11.68 14.96
N TYR A 80 0.55 12.80 14.58
CA TYR A 80 -0.88 12.94 14.38
C TYR A 80 -1.14 13.48 12.98
N LEU A 81 -1.64 12.63 12.09
CA LEU A 81 -1.94 12.98 10.71
C LEU A 81 -3.46 13.03 10.49
N LEU A 82 -4.00 14.25 10.42
CA LEU A 82 -5.38 14.50 10.03
C LEU A 82 -5.45 14.74 8.53
N MET A 83 -6.22 13.92 7.82
CA MET A 83 -6.36 13.97 6.36
C MET A 83 -7.82 13.92 5.92
N SER A 84 -8.11 14.39 4.71
CA SER A 84 -9.46 14.30 4.14
C SER A 84 -9.89 12.85 3.95
N ARG A 85 -11.18 12.55 4.15
CA ARG A 85 -11.73 11.22 3.89
C ARG A 85 -11.84 10.97 2.37
N VAL A 86 -11.39 9.80 1.93
CA VAL A 86 -11.62 9.33 0.56
C VAL A 86 -13.06 8.84 0.40
N THR A 87 -13.66 9.16 -0.74
CA THR A 87 -15.02 8.73 -1.09
C THR A 87 -14.99 7.56 -2.06
N GLY A 88 -16.11 6.86 -2.21
CA GLY A 88 -16.21 5.67 -3.05
C GLY A 88 -16.01 4.38 -2.26
N LYS A 89 -15.77 3.30 -3.00
CA LYS A 89 -15.61 1.95 -2.48
C LYS A 89 -14.18 1.48 -2.67
N MET A 90 -13.65 0.74 -1.71
CA MET A 90 -12.40 0.00 -1.90
C MET A 90 -12.55 -0.98 -3.08
N SER A 91 -11.46 -1.22 -3.80
CA SER A 91 -11.50 -2.10 -4.97
C SER A 91 -11.69 -3.59 -4.61
N CYS A 92 -11.49 -3.97 -3.35
CA CYS A 92 -11.88 -5.29 -2.80
C CYS A 92 -13.38 -5.42 -2.44
N ASP A 93 -14.21 -4.38 -2.61
CA ASP A 93 -15.66 -4.47 -2.35
C ASP A 93 -16.31 -5.55 -3.24
N ASP A 94 -17.28 -6.29 -2.69
CA ASP A 94 -18.04 -7.32 -3.39
C ASP A 94 -18.58 -6.86 -4.76
N TYR A 95 -18.90 -5.57 -4.91
CA TYR A 95 -19.29 -4.99 -6.18
C TYR A 95 -18.21 -5.17 -7.27
N TYR A 96 -16.95 -4.88 -6.98
CA TYR A 96 -15.88 -4.96 -7.97
C TYR A 96 -15.36 -6.39 -8.12
N MET A 97 -15.25 -7.15 -7.02
CA MET A 97 -14.80 -8.54 -7.07
C MET A 97 -15.74 -9.45 -7.87
N SER A 98 -17.05 -9.12 -7.91
CA SER A 98 -18.02 -9.80 -8.78
C SER A 98 -17.99 -9.35 -10.25
N ARG A 99 -17.12 -8.40 -10.60
CA ARG A 99 -16.98 -7.80 -11.94
C ARG A 99 -15.49 -7.72 -12.34
N PRO A 100 -14.81 -8.87 -12.48
CA PRO A 100 -13.35 -8.94 -12.63
C PRO A 100 -12.81 -8.10 -13.79
N LYS A 101 -13.51 -8.06 -14.93
CA LYS A 101 -13.11 -7.25 -16.08
C LYS A 101 -13.12 -5.75 -15.77
N GLU A 102 -14.22 -5.25 -15.18
CA GLU A 102 -14.34 -3.84 -14.77
C GLU A 102 -13.27 -3.49 -13.72
N LEU A 103 -13.08 -4.36 -12.72
CA LEU A 103 -12.07 -4.17 -11.68
C LEU A 103 -10.66 -4.08 -12.28
N CYS A 104 -10.27 -5.03 -13.13
CA CYS A 104 -8.95 -5.03 -13.76
C CYS A 104 -8.74 -3.82 -14.68
N GLU A 105 -9.77 -3.38 -15.40
CA GLU A 105 -9.74 -2.14 -16.19
C GLU A 105 -9.50 -0.90 -15.32
N LEU A 106 -10.13 -0.82 -14.15
CA LEU A 106 -9.99 0.31 -13.21
C LEU A 106 -8.63 0.31 -12.49
N LEU A 107 -8.13 -0.86 -12.11
CA LEU A 107 -6.80 -1.01 -11.52
C LEU A 107 -5.70 -0.66 -12.53
N ALA A 108 -5.83 -1.13 -13.77
CA ALA A 108 -4.91 -0.77 -14.86
C ALA A 108 -4.91 0.75 -15.14
N GLN A 109 -6.07 1.40 -15.07
CA GLN A 109 -6.15 2.86 -15.18
C GLN A 109 -5.45 3.57 -14.02
N ALA A 110 -5.62 3.08 -12.79
CA ALA A 110 -4.96 3.65 -11.62
C ALA A 110 -3.43 3.50 -11.66
N LEU A 111 -2.91 2.34 -12.08
CA LEU A 111 -1.48 2.13 -12.33
C LEU A 111 -0.96 3.08 -13.42
N LYS A 112 -1.67 3.19 -14.55
CA LYS A 112 -1.30 4.13 -15.63
C LYS A 112 -1.30 5.59 -15.16
N LEU A 113 -2.20 5.97 -14.26
CA LEU A 113 -2.20 7.31 -13.65
C LEU A 113 -0.94 7.54 -12.79
N LEU A 114 -0.58 6.57 -11.93
CA LEU A 114 0.67 6.62 -11.17
C LEU A 114 1.87 6.80 -12.11
N TRP A 115 1.98 5.97 -13.15
CA TRP A 115 3.11 6.02 -14.10
C TRP A 115 3.16 7.29 -14.94
N SER A 116 2.05 8.03 -15.05
CA SER A 116 2.00 9.30 -15.79
C SER A 116 2.51 10.51 -15.00
N VAL A 117 2.72 10.37 -13.69
CA VAL A 117 3.23 11.45 -12.85
C VAL A 117 4.69 11.76 -13.20
N ASP A 118 5.01 13.03 -13.42
CA ASP A 118 6.40 13.47 -13.57
C ASP A 118 7.17 13.25 -12.25
N ILE A 119 8.17 12.38 -12.30
CA ILE A 119 8.99 11.97 -11.17
C ILE A 119 10.29 12.78 -11.01
N SER A 120 10.53 13.76 -11.87
CA SER A 120 11.79 14.54 -11.88
C SER A 120 12.03 15.31 -10.57
N ASP A 121 10.96 15.72 -9.89
CA ASP A 121 10.97 16.42 -8.61
C ASP A 121 10.43 15.57 -7.44
N CYS A 122 10.34 14.24 -7.62
CA CYS A 122 9.80 13.36 -6.59
C CYS A 122 10.67 13.37 -5.33
N PRO A 123 10.10 13.60 -4.13
CA PRO A 123 10.89 13.77 -2.90
C PRO A 123 11.49 12.46 -2.39
N ARG A 124 11.06 11.31 -2.91
CA ARG A 124 11.52 9.99 -2.48
C ARG A 124 11.81 9.10 -3.67
N LYS A 125 13.00 8.52 -3.66
CA LYS A 125 13.46 7.54 -4.65
C LYS A 125 14.05 6.37 -3.89
N ILE A 126 13.62 5.16 -4.25
CA ILE A 126 14.09 3.93 -3.62
C ILE A 126 14.86 3.13 -4.68
N THR A 127 16.15 2.91 -4.41
CA THR A 127 16.95 2.00 -5.23
C THR A 127 16.75 0.57 -4.78
N LEU A 128 17.04 -0.39 -5.65
CA LEU A 128 17.02 -1.81 -5.29
C LEU A 128 18.08 -2.13 -4.22
N ASP A 129 19.18 -1.36 -4.17
CA ASP A 129 20.15 -1.47 -3.09
C ASP A 129 19.53 -1.06 -1.74
N ASP A 130 18.71 0.00 -1.71
CA ASP A 130 18.02 0.44 -0.49
C ASP A 130 17.00 -0.61 -0.01
N GLU A 131 16.21 -1.20 -0.92
CA GLU A 131 15.24 -2.26 -0.59
C GLU A 131 15.92 -3.50 -0.04
N LEU A 132 16.99 -3.96 -0.70
CA LEU A 132 17.75 -5.13 -0.24
C LEU A 132 18.52 -4.84 1.05
N ALA A 133 18.93 -3.60 1.31
CA ALA A 133 19.55 -3.21 2.58
C ALA A 133 18.54 -3.27 3.74
N GLU A 134 17.31 -2.80 3.55
CA GLU A 134 16.24 -2.92 4.54
C GLU A 134 15.84 -4.39 4.75
N ALA A 135 15.65 -5.15 3.67
CA ALA A 135 15.38 -6.58 3.75
C ALA A 135 16.48 -7.33 4.52
N ARG A 136 17.76 -7.00 4.25
CA ARG A 136 18.90 -7.55 5.02
C ARG A 136 18.82 -7.20 6.49
N TYR A 137 18.56 -5.94 6.84
CA TYR A 137 18.42 -5.52 8.22
C TYR A 137 17.32 -6.33 8.93
N ARG A 138 16.16 -6.50 8.30
CA ARG A 138 15.04 -7.25 8.86
C ARG A 138 15.36 -8.74 9.05
N VAL A 139 16.01 -9.37 8.07
CA VAL A 139 16.49 -10.76 8.17
C VAL A 139 17.50 -10.92 9.30
N GLU A 140 18.51 -10.04 9.39
CA GLU A 140 19.57 -10.11 10.41
C GLU A 140 19.06 -9.86 11.84
N ASN A 141 17.96 -9.11 11.97
CA ASN A 141 17.34 -8.79 13.27
C ASN A 141 16.13 -9.69 13.60
N ASN A 142 15.86 -10.73 12.82
CA ASN A 142 14.71 -11.64 12.99
C ASN A 142 13.36 -10.92 13.03
N LEU A 143 13.16 -9.95 12.14
CA LEU A 143 11.93 -9.17 12.01
C LEU A 143 11.00 -9.70 10.91
N ILE A 144 11.28 -10.90 10.38
CA ILE A 144 10.48 -11.53 9.32
C ILE A 144 9.44 -12.44 9.94
N ASP A 145 8.18 -12.19 9.63
CA ASP A 145 7.07 -13.06 10.02
C ASP A 145 6.90 -14.16 8.95
N VAL A 146 7.56 -15.30 9.17
CA VAL A 146 7.53 -16.42 8.22
C VAL A 146 6.15 -17.08 8.11
N ASP A 147 5.27 -16.87 9.09
CA ASP A 147 3.92 -17.43 9.10
C ASP A 147 2.95 -16.61 8.22
N ASP A 148 3.32 -15.38 7.86
CA ASP A 148 2.55 -14.48 7.00
C ASP A 148 2.93 -14.59 5.50
N ALA A 149 3.97 -15.36 5.19
CA ALA A 149 4.44 -15.54 3.82
C ALA A 149 3.54 -16.46 2.98
N GLU A 150 3.68 -16.42 1.65
CA GLU A 150 3.02 -17.38 0.76
C GLU A 150 3.38 -18.82 1.18
N PRO A 151 2.41 -19.75 1.14
CA PRO A 151 2.64 -21.15 1.52
C PRO A 151 3.80 -21.81 0.77
N GLU A 152 4.07 -21.39 -0.47
CA GLU A 152 5.17 -21.87 -1.31
C GLU A 152 6.52 -21.15 -1.09
N THR A 153 6.55 -20.04 -0.36
CA THR A 153 7.79 -19.25 -0.17
C THR A 153 8.81 -20.02 0.65
N TYR A 154 8.39 -20.65 1.76
CA TYR A 154 9.28 -21.42 2.63
C TYR A 154 8.88 -22.90 2.69
N GLY A 155 9.87 -23.81 2.76
CA GLY A 155 9.62 -25.25 2.90
C GLY A 155 10.36 -26.11 1.86
N PRO A 156 9.97 -27.40 1.70
CA PRO A 156 10.69 -28.36 0.86
C PRO A 156 10.86 -27.94 -0.61
N ASP A 157 9.88 -27.24 -1.16
CA ASP A 157 9.85 -26.77 -2.55
C ASP A 157 10.15 -25.26 -2.67
N GLY A 158 10.45 -24.59 -1.55
CA GLY A 158 10.72 -23.15 -1.44
C GLY A 158 12.11 -22.85 -0.88
N PHE A 159 12.24 -21.72 -0.19
CA PHE A 159 13.45 -21.33 0.52
C PHE A 159 13.53 -21.98 1.90
N GLU A 160 14.75 -22.30 2.34
CA GLU A 160 14.97 -22.89 3.66
C GLU A 160 14.57 -21.94 4.80
N ASN A 161 14.84 -20.64 4.61
CA ASN A 161 14.63 -19.58 5.61
C ASN A 161 14.76 -18.19 4.93
N PRO A 162 14.44 -17.08 5.63
CA PRO A 162 14.54 -15.72 5.09
C PRO A 162 15.95 -15.35 4.58
N LYS A 163 17.02 -15.94 5.13
CA LYS A 163 18.38 -15.68 4.66
C LYS A 163 18.63 -16.29 3.28
N ALA A 164 18.18 -17.52 3.05
CA ALA A 164 18.28 -18.16 1.73
C ALA A 164 17.47 -17.39 0.66
N LEU A 165 16.31 -16.85 1.05
CA LEU A 165 15.52 -15.97 0.19
C LEU A 165 16.27 -14.66 -0.13
N LEU A 166 16.83 -13.98 0.87
CA LEU A 166 17.63 -12.77 0.66
C LEU A 166 18.83 -13.01 -0.26
N GLU A 167 19.57 -14.10 -0.07
CA GLU A 167 20.68 -14.48 -0.95
C GLU A 167 20.22 -14.69 -2.40
N TRP A 168 19.02 -15.27 -2.61
CA TRP A 168 18.45 -15.40 -3.94
C TRP A 168 18.08 -14.03 -4.54
N LEU A 169 17.42 -13.15 -3.78
CA LEU A 169 17.04 -11.81 -4.24
C LEU A 169 18.25 -10.96 -4.67
N GLU A 170 19.37 -11.08 -3.95
CA GLU A 170 20.63 -10.41 -4.30
C GLU A 170 21.27 -10.91 -5.58
N ASN A 171 21.11 -12.21 -5.89
CA ASN A 171 21.69 -12.85 -7.06
C ASN A 171 20.79 -12.77 -8.31
N ASN A 172 19.52 -12.40 -8.17
CA ASN A 172 18.51 -12.41 -9.25
C ASN A 172 17.89 -11.02 -9.50
N ARG A 173 18.72 -9.97 -9.43
CA ARG A 173 18.28 -8.56 -9.52
C ARG A 173 17.66 -8.26 -10.90
N PRO A 174 16.40 -7.80 -10.98
CA PRO A 174 15.77 -7.49 -12.26
C PRO A 174 16.23 -6.14 -12.83
N GLU A 175 16.13 -5.98 -14.14
CA GLU A 175 16.18 -4.65 -14.76
C GLU A 175 14.95 -3.82 -14.35
N ARG A 176 15.13 -2.52 -14.10
CA ARG A 176 14.08 -1.65 -13.56
C ARG A 176 13.67 -0.56 -14.54
N GLU A 177 12.37 -0.37 -14.68
CA GLU A 177 11.68 0.72 -15.37
C GLU A 177 11.04 1.64 -14.32
N LEU A 178 11.74 2.74 -14.04
CA LEU A 178 11.39 3.64 -12.94
C LEU A 178 10.14 4.47 -13.26
N VAL A 179 9.16 4.40 -12.37
CA VAL A 179 7.90 5.15 -12.38
C VAL A 179 7.63 5.67 -10.96
N LEU A 180 6.59 6.49 -10.80
CA LEU A 180 6.01 6.65 -9.47
C LEU A 180 5.28 5.35 -9.12
N SER A 181 5.71 4.68 -8.06
CA SER A 181 5.08 3.47 -7.54
C SER A 181 4.42 3.78 -6.20
N HIS A 182 3.27 3.15 -5.95
CA HIS A 182 2.57 3.22 -4.67
C HIS A 182 3.38 2.57 -3.55
N GLY A 183 4.08 1.46 -3.84
CA GLY A 183 4.87 0.67 -2.89
C GLY A 183 4.06 -0.39 -2.15
N ASP A 184 2.73 -0.25 -2.12
CA ASP A 184 1.77 -1.23 -1.59
C ASP A 184 0.45 -1.21 -2.39
N PHE A 185 0.53 -1.41 -3.71
CA PHE A 185 -0.64 -1.31 -4.59
C PHE A 185 -1.56 -2.55 -4.47
N CYS A 186 -2.21 -2.69 -3.31
CA CYS A 186 -3.16 -3.75 -3.01
C CYS A 186 -4.62 -3.25 -3.11
N LEU A 187 -5.57 -4.17 -3.32
CA LEU A 187 -6.99 -3.84 -3.50
C LEU A 187 -7.61 -2.95 -2.39
N PRO A 188 -7.33 -3.13 -1.08
CA PRO A 188 -7.90 -2.26 -0.04
C PRO A 188 -7.35 -0.83 -0.08
N ASN A 189 -6.22 -0.60 -0.76
CA ASN A 189 -5.57 0.72 -0.84
C ASN A 189 -6.06 1.57 -2.02
N VAL A 190 -6.91 1.00 -2.88
CA VAL A 190 -7.44 1.66 -4.07
C VAL A 190 -8.93 1.89 -3.92
N PHE A 191 -9.35 3.16 -3.96
CA PHE A 191 -10.76 3.56 -3.90
C PHE A 191 -11.25 4.00 -5.27
N ILE A 192 -12.48 3.57 -5.58
CA ILE A 192 -13.14 3.84 -6.84
C ILE A 192 -14.52 4.44 -6.56
N ASP A 193 -14.82 5.57 -7.22
CA ASP A 193 -16.12 6.22 -7.19
C ASP A 193 -16.57 6.54 -8.62
N ASN A 194 -17.82 6.22 -8.96
CA ASN A 194 -18.40 6.49 -10.28
C ASN A 194 -17.52 6.00 -11.45
N GLY A 195 -16.95 4.80 -11.35
CA GLY A 195 -16.16 4.17 -12.42
C GLY A 195 -14.81 4.82 -12.68
N LYS A 196 -14.23 5.52 -11.69
CA LYS A 196 -12.89 6.10 -11.77
C LYS A 196 -12.18 6.04 -10.42
N LEU A 197 -10.86 6.09 -10.45
CA LEU A 197 -10.04 6.25 -9.24
C LEU A 197 -10.48 7.49 -8.46
N SER A 198 -10.80 7.31 -7.17
CA SER A 198 -11.22 8.38 -6.25
C SER A 198 -10.26 8.58 -5.09
N GLY A 199 -9.40 7.62 -4.80
CA GLY A 199 -8.33 7.78 -3.82
C GLY A 199 -7.34 6.61 -3.80
N LEU A 200 -6.07 6.93 -3.59
CA LEU A 200 -5.03 5.99 -3.15
C LEU A 200 -4.72 6.29 -1.68
N ILE A 201 -4.74 5.27 -0.83
CA ILE A 201 -4.42 5.38 0.61
C ILE A 201 -3.22 4.50 0.96
N ASP A 202 -2.67 4.69 2.15
CA ASP A 202 -1.45 4.02 2.61
C ASP A 202 -0.21 4.31 1.76
N LEU A 203 0.06 5.60 1.60
CA LEU A 203 1.13 6.15 0.75
C LEU A 203 2.50 6.15 1.45
N GLY A 204 2.69 5.31 2.47
CA GLY A 204 3.92 5.26 3.27
C GLY A 204 5.12 4.76 2.50
N ASP A 205 4.90 3.90 1.50
CA ASP A 205 5.93 3.30 0.67
C ASP A 205 5.99 3.88 -0.76
N THR A 206 5.21 4.93 -1.01
CA THR A 206 5.21 5.62 -2.30
C THR A 206 6.56 6.29 -2.56
N ALA A 207 7.13 6.02 -3.74
CA ALA A 207 8.43 6.52 -4.17
C ALA A 207 8.63 6.31 -5.67
N VAL A 208 9.73 6.84 -6.22
CA VAL A 208 10.25 6.37 -7.51
C VAL A 208 10.78 4.95 -7.34
N ASN A 209 10.12 3.98 -7.97
CA ASN A 209 10.44 2.54 -7.92
C ASN A 209 10.17 1.89 -9.29
N ASP A 210 10.43 0.60 -9.44
CA ASP A 210 10.10 -0.17 -10.62
C ASP A 210 8.57 -0.38 -10.74
N LYS A 211 8.04 -0.31 -11.97
CA LYS A 211 6.61 -0.50 -12.19
C LYS A 211 6.10 -1.90 -11.82
N TRP A 212 6.97 -2.93 -11.90
CA TRP A 212 6.55 -4.30 -11.62
C TRP A 212 6.33 -4.56 -10.13
N LEU A 213 6.84 -3.71 -9.24
CA LEU A 213 6.49 -3.78 -7.82
C LEU A 213 4.98 -3.67 -7.63
N ASP A 214 4.38 -2.56 -8.07
CA ASP A 214 2.94 -2.35 -7.93
C ASP A 214 2.11 -3.38 -8.71
N ILE A 215 2.57 -3.80 -9.90
CA ILE A 215 1.89 -4.84 -10.69
C ILE A 215 1.87 -6.17 -9.94
N ALA A 216 3.00 -6.58 -9.36
CA ALA A 216 3.14 -7.84 -8.63
C ALA A 216 2.26 -7.87 -7.39
N LEU A 217 2.26 -6.79 -6.60
CA LEU A 217 1.41 -6.64 -5.42
C LEU A 217 -0.08 -6.60 -5.79
N CYS A 218 -0.43 -5.91 -6.87
CA CYS A 218 -1.79 -5.89 -7.40
C CYS A 218 -2.27 -7.29 -7.81
N TYR A 219 -1.43 -8.01 -8.57
CA TYR A 219 -1.71 -9.36 -9.04
C TYR A 219 -1.90 -10.33 -7.86
N ARG A 220 -0.99 -10.31 -6.88
CA ARG A 220 -1.10 -11.10 -5.64
C ARG A 220 -2.39 -10.76 -4.89
N SER A 221 -2.70 -9.47 -4.76
CA SER A 221 -3.91 -9.00 -4.09
C SER A 221 -5.20 -9.43 -4.79
N LEU A 222 -5.23 -9.43 -6.12
CA LEU A 222 -6.35 -9.96 -6.91
C LEU A 222 -6.56 -11.46 -6.64
N LYS A 223 -5.47 -12.25 -6.67
CA LYS A 223 -5.50 -13.70 -6.40
C LYS A 223 -6.08 -13.98 -5.01
N HIS A 224 -5.54 -13.37 -3.98
CA HIS A 224 -5.94 -13.63 -2.58
C HIS A 224 -7.33 -13.15 -2.20
N ASN A 225 -7.79 -12.05 -2.81
CA ASN A 225 -9.18 -11.62 -2.61
C ASN A 225 -10.15 -12.56 -3.35
N ALA A 226 -9.73 -13.14 -4.47
CA ALA A 226 -10.57 -14.04 -5.27
C ALA A 226 -10.66 -15.46 -4.69
N ASP A 227 -9.56 -16.00 -4.17
CA ASP A 227 -9.51 -17.37 -3.61
C ASP A 227 -9.96 -17.47 -2.14
N GLY A 228 -10.22 -16.33 -1.50
CA GLY A 228 -10.68 -16.26 -0.12
C GLY A 228 -9.57 -16.26 0.94
N THR A 229 -8.31 -16.09 0.54
CA THR A 229 -7.19 -15.92 1.49
C THR A 229 -7.33 -14.60 2.27
N TRP A 230 -7.63 -13.50 1.58
CA TRP A 230 -7.90 -12.19 2.21
C TRP A 230 -9.39 -11.83 2.26
N GLY A 231 -10.19 -12.44 1.39
CA GLY A 231 -11.65 -12.28 1.37
C GLY A 231 -12.39 -13.37 2.14
N LYS A 232 -13.57 -13.10 2.70
CA LYS A 232 -14.41 -14.15 3.33
C LYS A 232 -15.21 -14.98 2.31
N LYS A 233 -14.91 -14.82 1.02
CA LYS A 233 -15.73 -15.29 -0.10
C LYS A 233 -14.83 -15.68 -1.26
N ILE A 234 -15.14 -16.81 -1.88
CA ILE A 234 -14.49 -17.31 -3.08
C ILE A 234 -15.25 -16.76 -4.30
N TYR A 235 -14.50 -16.23 -5.27
CA TYR A 235 -15.00 -15.72 -6.54
C TYR A 235 -14.64 -16.70 -7.65
N GLU A 236 -15.48 -17.72 -7.86
CA GLU A 236 -15.26 -18.75 -8.88
C GLU A 236 -15.11 -18.15 -10.29
N GLY A 237 -14.09 -18.60 -11.03
CA GLY A 237 -13.81 -18.14 -12.38
C GLY A 237 -13.20 -16.73 -12.47
N PHE A 238 -12.81 -16.12 -11.34
CA PHE A 238 -12.02 -14.90 -11.35
C PHE A 238 -10.65 -15.16 -11.97
N ASN A 239 -10.27 -14.37 -12.97
CA ASN A 239 -8.96 -14.46 -13.61
C ASN A 239 -8.15 -13.18 -13.33
N PRO A 240 -7.10 -13.23 -12.48
CA PRO A 240 -6.26 -12.07 -12.22
C PRO A 240 -5.42 -11.63 -13.44
N GLU A 241 -5.23 -12.50 -14.44
CA GLU A 241 -4.48 -12.16 -15.66
C GLU A 241 -5.20 -11.13 -16.54
N LEU A 242 -6.50 -10.90 -16.32
CA LEU A 242 -7.24 -9.79 -16.95
C LEU A 242 -6.60 -8.42 -16.66
N LEU A 243 -5.80 -8.30 -15.59
CA LEU A 243 -4.99 -7.12 -15.33
C LEU A 243 -4.01 -6.83 -16.47
N PHE A 244 -3.34 -7.85 -17.00
CA PHE A 244 -2.34 -7.70 -18.07
C PHE A 244 -3.00 -7.32 -19.40
N GLU A 245 -4.17 -7.90 -19.70
CA GLU A 245 -5.00 -7.50 -20.84
C GLU A 245 -5.39 -6.02 -20.76
N ALA A 246 -5.84 -5.56 -19.58
CA ALA A 246 -6.22 -4.17 -19.34
C ALA A 246 -5.03 -3.19 -19.35
N LEU A 247 -3.87 -3.65 -18.89
CA LEU A 247 -2.62 -2.89 -18.97
C LEU A 247 -2.12 -2.80 -20.43
N GLY A 248 -2.39 -3.81 -21.25
CA GLY A 248 -1.89 -3.92 -22.62
C GLY A 248 -0.40 -4.32 -22.66
N ILE A 249 0.02 -5.16 -21.71
CA ILE A 249 1.39 -5.67 -21.59
C ILE A 249 1.35 -7.19 -21.41
N GLU A 250 2.41 -7.88 -21.84
CA GLU A 250 2.62 -9.30 -21.51
C GLU A 250 3.13 -9.42 -20.07
N PRO A 251 2.71 -10.43 -19.29
CA PRO A 251 3.22 -10.64 -17.93
C PRO A 251 4.69 -11.06 -17.94
N ASP A 252 5.50 -10.37 -17.15
CA ASP A 252 6.87 -10.76 -16.83
C ASP A 252 6.85 -11.56 -15.52
N TRP A 253 6.71 -12.89 -15.64
CA TRP A 253 6.58 -13.78 -14.49
C TRP A 253 7.82 -13.83 -13.61
N GLU A 254 9.00 -13.56 -14.15
CA GLU A 254 10.24 -13.50 -13.36
C GLU A 254 10.22 -12.27 -12.45
N LYS A 255 9.83 -11.10 -12.96
CA LYS A 255 9.67 -9.89 -12.15
C LYS A 255 8.53 -9.98 -11.16
N ILE A 256 7.37 -10.52 -11.58
CA ILE A 256 6.24 -10.72 -10.67
C ILE A 256 6.66 -11.60 -9.48
N ARG A 257 7.34 -12.72 -9.76
CA ARG A 257 7.87 -13.59 -8.70
C ARG A 257 8.90 -12.86 -7.84
N TYR A 258 9.81 -12.10 -8.44
CA TYR A 258 10.83 -11.36 -7.70
C TYR A 258 10.21 -10.37 -6.70
N TYR A 259 9.25 -9.56 -7.13
CA TYR A 259 8.65 -8.54 -6.28
C TYR A 259 7.69 -9.11 -5.23
N ILE A 260 7.00 -10.22 -5.53
CA ILE A 260 6.25 -10.95 -4.51
C ILE A 260 7.22 -11.47 -3.44
N LEU A 261 8.30 -12.13 -3.83
CA LEU A 261 9.30 -12.68 -2.91
C LEU A 261 10.06 -11.60 -2.12
N LEU A 262 10.29 -10.43 -2.73
CA LEU A 262 10.90 -9.30 -2.03
C LEU A 262 10.00 -8.82 -0.90
N ASP A 263 8.70 -8.73 -1.14
CA ASP A 263 7.70 -8.28 -0.17
C ASP A 263 7.54 -9.23 1.03
N GLU A 264 7.83 -10.53 0.86
CA GLU A 264 7.88 -11.52 1.96
C GLU A 264 8.92 -11.22 3.05
N LEU A 265 9.82 -10.26 2.78
CA LEU A 265 10.81 -9.79 3.75
C LEU A 265 10.39 -8.49 4.48
N PHE A 266 9.16 -8.00 4.30
CA PHE A 266 8.62 -6.75 4.88
C PHE A 266 7.42 -6.96 5.80
#